data_AF-A0A352NTE8-F1
#
_entry.id   AF-A0A352NTE8-F1
#
_cell.length_a   1.000
_cell.length_b   1.000
_cell.length_c   1.000
_cell.angle_alpha   90.00
_cell.angle_beta   90.00
_cell.angle_gamma   90.00
#
_symmetry.space_group_name_H-M   'P 1'
#
loop_
_entity.id
_entity.type
_entity.pdbx_description
1 polymer ?
#
loop_
_entity_poly.entity_id
_entity_poly.type
_entity_poly.pdbx_seq_one_letter_code
_entity_poly.pdbx_strand_id
1 'polypeptide(L)'
;LVIAAAETCARKEDKLIFLGDESFGYEGIFNAVGINKMEKSDWKSGENPFSDVASAVKILTEQGIYGKYVLVVSPDLYLQMQRIQPGTGVLEVDRISKLLDGNIFTSPVLGTDKGALLCSEPNYMDIAIGQDMATAYLELKDLNHVLRVLETALLRIKNKKSIVVFE
;
A
#
# COMPACT_ATOMS: atom_id res chain seq x y z
N LEU A 1 -0.74 27.17 3.18
CA LEU A 1 0.68 26.80 3.40
C LEU A 1 0.81 25.60 4.34
N VAL A 2 0.25 25.64 5.56
CA VAL A 2 0.30 24.49 6.49
C VAL A 2 -0.35 23.21 5.91
N ILE A 3 -1.50 23.35 5.24
CA ILE A 3 -2.19 22.21 4.59
C ILE A 3 -1.26 21.51 3.57
N ALA A 4 -0.62 22.29 2.69
CA ALA A 4 0.30 21.73 1.67
C ALA A 4 1.54 21.08 2.31
N ALA A 5 2.04 21.63 3.42
CA ALA A 5 3.15 21.03 4.17
C ALA A 5 2.74 19.70 4.82
N ALA A 6 1.54 19.64 5.41
CA ALA A 6 0.98 18.41 5.98
C ALA A 6 0.72 17.34 4.91
N GLU A 7 0.13 17.73 3.77
CA GLU A 7 -0.06 16.83 2.62
C GLU A 7 1.28 16.28 2.10
N THR A 8 2.30 17.13 2.03
CA THR A 8 3.66 16.70 1.65
C THR A 8 4.27 15.75 2.69
N CYS A 9 4.00 15.97 3.98
CA CYS A 9 4.45 15.09 5.06
C CYS A 9 3.79 13.70 4.92
N ALA A 10 2.47 13.64 4.79
CA ALA A 10 1.72 12.40 4.60
C ALA A 10 2.17 11.64 3.33
N ARG A 11 2.43 12.33 2.21
CA ARG A 11 2.97 11.68 1.01
C ARG A 11 4.36 11.08 1.22
N LYS A 12 5.19 11.69 2.08
CA LYS A 12 6.51 11.13 2.44
C LYS A 12 6.38 9.93 3.36
N GLU A 13 5.41 9.95 4.28
CA GLU A 13 5.05 8.81 5.11
C GLU A 13 4.64 7.60 4.26
N ASP A 14 3.68 7.77 3.33
CA ASP A 14 3.29 6.74 2.36
C ASP A 14 4.51 6.19 1.61
N LYS A 15 5.41 7.07 1.15
CA LYS A 15 6.62 6.67 0.44
C LYS A 15 7.55 5.83 1.31
N LEU A 16 7.74 6.22 2.56
CA LEU A 16 8.53 5.45 3.52
C LEU A 16 7.91 4.08 3.78
N ILE A 17 6.58 4.00 3.95
CA ILE A 17 5.87 2.74 4.21
C ILE A 17 5.93 1.80 3.00
N PHE A 18 5.64 2.30 1.80
CA PHE A 18 5.57 1.45 0.61
C PHE A 18 6.95 1.12 0.02
N LEU A 19 7.84 2.12 -0.07
CA LEU A 19 9.11 2.01 -0.79
C LEU A 19 10.33 1.97 0.12
N GLY A 20 10.18 2.17 1.43
CA GLY A 20 11.31 2.24 2.35
C GLY A 20 12.18 3.49 2.15
N ASP A 21 13.35 3.47 2.79
CA ASP A 21 14.40 4.47 2.60
C ASP A 21 15.77 3.81 2.68
N GLU A 22 16.45 3.69 1.54
CA GLU A 22 17.77 3.06 1.44
C GLU A 22 18.85 3.82 2.22
N SER A 23 18.71 5.13 2.38
CA SER A 23 19.71 5.98 3.07
C SER A 23 19.79 5.64 4.55
N PHE A 24 18.66 5.22 5.12
CA PHE A 24 18.54 4.80 6.52
C PHE A 24 18.42 3.28 6.69
N GLY A 25 18.47 2.51 5.60
CA GLY A 25 18.35 1.05 5.62
C GLY A 25 16.95 0.54 5.98
N TYR A 26 15.91 1.34 5.75
CA TYR A 26 14.53 0.95 6.05
C TYR A 26 13.88 0.27 4.87
N GLU A 27 13.31 -0.90 5.12
CA GLU A 27 12.50 -1.64 4.16
C GLU A 27 11.04 -1.16 4.18
N GLY A 28 10.44 -1.05 3.01
CA GLY A 28 9.01 -0.87 2.79
C GLY A 28 8.36 -2.15 2.23
N ILE A 29 7.05 -2.07 2.01
CA ILE A 29 6.22 -3.19 1.52
C ILE A 29 6.77 -3.78 0.20
N PHE A 30 7.24 -2.94 -0.73
CA PHE A 30 7.62 -3.37 -2.07
C PHE A 30 9.11 -3.77 -2.23
N ASN A 31 9.97 -3.46 -1.26
CA ASN A 31 11.40 -3.76 -1.36
C ASN A 31 11.94 -4.64 -0.23
N ALA A 32 11.10 -5.01 0.75
CA ALA A 32 11.52 -5.87 1.84
C ALA A 32 12.01 -7.23 1.34
N VAL A 33 13.12 -7.72 1.90
CA VAL A 33 13.70 -8.99 1.49
C VAL A 33 12.91 -10.17 2.08
N GLY A 34 12.63 -11.18 1.27
CA GLY A 34 11.90 -12.39 1.70
C GLY A 34 10.37 -12.30 1.62
N ILE A 35 9.83 -11.28 0.96
CA ILE A 35 8.43 -11.21 0.57
C ILE A 35 8.09 -12.23 -0.52
N ASN A 36 6.81 -12.60 -0.65
CA ASN A 36 6.35 -13.34 -1.81
C ASN A 36 6.25 -12.40 -3.00
N LYS A 37 6.59 -12.92 -4.19
CA LYS A 37 6.47 -12.21 -5.46
C LYS A 37 5.74 -13.11 -6.45
N MET A 38 4.90 -12.51 -7.27
CA MET A 38 4.14 -13.22 -8.28
C MET A 38 4.13 -12.38 -9.56
N GLU A 39 4.30 -13.05 -10.71
CA GLU A 39 4.17 -12.43 -12.02
C GLU A 39 2.72 -11.98 -12.22
N LYS A 40 2.54 -10.70 -12.56
CA LYS A 40 1.25 -10.09 -12.81
C LYS A 40 0.84 -10.33 -14.25
N SER A 41 -0.37 -10.82 -14.45
CA SER A 41 -0.95 -10.93 -15.78
C SER A 41 -1.42 -9.57 -16.33
N ASP A 42 -1.87 -9.52 -17.58
CA ASP A 42 -2.45 -8.29 -18.14
C ASP A 42 -3.84 -8.01 -17.54
N TRP A 43 -3.88 -7.07 -16.60
CA TRP A 43 -5.11 -6.69 -15.89
C TRP A 43 -6.12 -5.93 -16.77
N LYS A 44 -5.77 -5.61 -18.02
CA LYS A 44 -6.68 -5.04 -19.02
C LYS A 44 -7.53 -6.10 -19.73
N SER A 45 -7.22 -7.38 -19.54
CA SER A 45 -7.79 -8.49 -20.31
C SER A 45 -8.45 -9.55 -19.41
N GLY A 46 -9.51 -10.20 -19.90
CA GLY A 46 -10.15 -11.35 -19.25
C GLY A 46 -10.56 -11.16 -17.77
N GLU A 47 -10.35 -12.20 -16.96
CA GLU A 47 -10.57 -12.25 -15.49
C GLU A 47 -9.24 -12.23 -14.71
N ASN A 48 -8.20 -11.73 -15.36
CA ASN A 48 -6.82 -11.72 -14.90
C ASN A 48 -6.65 -11.06 -13.51
N PRO A 49 -7.25 -9.88 -13.23
CA PRO A 49 -7.14 -9.25 -11.92
C PRO A 49 -7.68 -10.14 -10.78
N PHE A 50 -8.86 -10.73 -10.98
CA PHE A 50 -9.46 -11.61 -9.98
C PHE A 50 -8.62 -12.88 -9.77
N SER A 51 -8.15 -13.50 -10.85
CA SER A 51 -7.32 -14.70 -10.79
C SER A 51 -6.00 -14.47 -10.05
N ASP A 52 -5.32 -13.34 -10.32
CA ASP A 52 -4.07 -12.98 -9.67
C ASP A 52 -4.29 -12.72 -8.18
N VAL A 53 -5.32 -11.97 -7.81
CA VAL A 53 -5.63 -11.70 -6.40
C VAL A 53 -6.02 -13.00 -5.66
N ALA A 54 -6.83 -13.86 -6.27
CA ALA A 54 -7.19 -15.16 -5.69
C ALA A 54 -5.96 -16.05 -5.51
N SER A 55 -5.02 -16.02 -6.45
CA SER A 55 -3.75 -16.75 -6.35
C SER A 55 -2.87 -16.21 -5.23
N ALA A 56 -2.80 -14.89 -5.06
CA ALA A 56 -2.09 -14.26 -3.94
C ALA A 56 -2.72 -14.62 -2.58
N VAL A 57 -4.05 -14.64 -2.47
CA VAL A 57 -4.76 -15.14 -1.28
C VAL A 57 -4.42 -16.60 -1.01
N LYS A 58 -4.35 -17.42 -2.05
CA LYS A 58 -3.96 -18.83 -1.95
C LYS A 58 -2.53 -18.98 -1.40
N ILE A 59 -1.56 -18.19 -1.90
CA ILE A 59 -0.18 -18.19 -1.39
C ILE A 59 -0.15 -17.90 0.12
N LEU A 60 -0.88 -16.88 0.57
CA LEU A 60 -0.93 -16.53 2.00
C LEU A 60 -1.58 -17.64 2.84
N THR A 61 -2.71 -18.19 2.38
CA THR A 61 -3.43 -19.24 3.11
C THR A 61 -2.64 -20.56 3.18
N GLU A 62 -1.90 -20.95 2.13
CA GLU A 62 -1.00 -22.11 2.14
C GLU A 62 0.18 -21.95 3.10
N GLN A 63 0.60 -20.70 3.34
CA GLN A 63 1.63 -20.35 4.33
C GLN A 63 1.07 -20.21 5.75
N GLY A 64 -0.22 -20.48 5.97
CA GLY A 64 -0.89 -20.36 7.26
C GLY A 64 -1.14 -18.92 7.71
N ILE A 65 -1.09 -17.96 6.77
CA ILE A 65 -1.28 -16.54 7.04
C ILE A 65 -2.74 -16.22 6.80
N TYR A 66 -3.50 -16.07 7.88
CA TYR A 66 -4.93 -15.75 7.86
C TYR A 66 -5.21 -14.41 8.54
N GLY A 67 -6.24 -13.72 8.07
CA GLY A 67 -6.74 -12.49 8.67
C GLY A 67 -7.30 -11.54 7.62
N LYS A 68 -7.27 -10.25 7.94
CA LYS A 68 -7.68 -9.19 7.02
C LYS A 68 -6.70 -9.04 5.86
N TYR A 69 -7.11 -9.47 4.67
CA TYR A 69 -6.36 -9.22 3.44
C TYR A 69 -6.69 -7.85 2.89
N VAL A 70 -5.66 -7.12 2.47
CA VAL A 70 -5.76 -5.77 1.93
C VAL A 70 -5.01 -5.74 0.61
N LEU A 71 -5.68 -5.30 -0.44
CA LEU A 71 -5.07 -5.05 -1.75
C LEU A 71 -4.75 -3.57 -1.86
N VAL A 72 -3.48 -3.25 -2.08
CA VAL A 72 -3.04 -1.88 -2.38
C VAL A 72 -2.50 -1.84 -3.79
N VAL A 73 -3.02 -0.94 -4.62
CA VAL A 73 -2.65 -0.82 -6.03
C VAL A 73 -2.39 0.63 -6.43
N SER A 74 -1.63 0.80 -7.51
CA SER A 74 -1.51 2.09 -8.17
C SER A 74 -2.84 2.53 -8.79
N PRO A 75 -3.10 3.85 -8.93
CA PRO A 75 -4.38 4.35 -9.43
C PRO A 75 -4.76 3.83 -10.82
N ASP A 76 -3.78 3.60 -11.69
CA ASP A 76 -3.99 3.05 -13.03
C ASP A 76 -4.47 1.59 -13.00
N LEU A 77 -3.91 0.74 -12.14
CA LEU A 77 -4.38 -0.64 -11.95
C LEU A 77 -5.80 -0.66 -11.40
N TYR A 78 -6.11 0.24 -10.46
CA TYR A 78 -7.47 0.38 -9.95
C TYR A 78 -8.47 0.71 -11.07
N LEU A 79 -8.11 1.64 -11.96
CA LEU A 79 -8.93 1.98 -13.12
C LEU A 79 -9.07 0.82 -14.12
N GLN A 80 -8.04 0.00 -14.30
CA GLN A 80 -8.12 -1.20 -15.14
C GLN A 80 -9.13 -2.23 -14.60
N MET A 81 -9.33 -2.29 -13.28
CA MET A 81 -10.34 -3.14 -12.62
C MET A 81 -11.75 -2.54 -12.68
N GLN A 82 -11.90 -1.25 -13.01
CA GLN A 82 -13.20 -0.55 -13.19
C GLN A 82 -13.82 -0.86 -14.56
N ARG A 83 -13.93 -2.15 -14.89
CA ARG A 83 -14.51 -2.62 -16.14
C ARG A 83 -15.59 -3.66 -15.87
N ILE A 84 -16.59 -3.67 -16.74
CA ILE A 84 -17.64 -4.68 -16.73
C ILE A 84 -17.09 -5.94 -17.36
N GLN A 85 -17.19 -7.04 -16.65
CA GLN A 85 -16.84 -8.34 -17.19
C GLN A 85 -17.94 -8.79 -18.18
N PRO A 86 -17.57 -9.16 -19.43
CA PRO A 86 -18.52 -9.66 -20.40
C PRO A 86 -19.24 -10.91 -19.89
N GLY A 87 -20.57 -10.92 -19.93
CA GLY A 87 -21.40 -12.08 -19.57
C GLY A 87 -21.93 -12.11 -18.13
N THR A 88 -21.25 -11.46 -17.17
CA THR A 88 -21.74 -11.38 -15.77
C THR A 88 -22.43 -10.04 -15.47
N GLY A 89 -22.05 -8.97 -16.17
CA GLY A 89 -22.58 -7.62 -15.94
C GLY A 89 -22.12 -6.98 -14.63
N VAL A 90 -21.16 -7.59 -13.94
CA VAL A 90 -20.58 -7.11 -12.68
C VAL A 90 -19.22 -6.48 -12.96
N LEU A 91 -18.83 -5.48 -12.16
CA LEU A 91 -17.49 -4.91 -12.25
C LEU A 91 -16.46 -5.89 -11.67
N GLU A 92 -15.29 -5.97 -12.30
CA GLU A 92 -14.22 -6.84 -11.80
C GLU A 92 -13.77 -6.42 -10.38
N VAL A 93 -13.70 -5.11 -10.12
CA VAL A 93 -13.42 -4.58 -8.78
C VAL A 93 -14.44 -5.04 -7.73
N ASP A 94 -15.72 -5.23 -8.09
CA ASP A 94 -16.74 -5.69 -7.14
C ASP A 94 -16.54 -7.17 -6.76
N ARG A 95 -16.05 -7.99 -7.69
CA ARG A 95 -15.70 -9.39 -7.42
C ARG A 95 -14.52 -9.47 -6.46
N ILE A 96 -13.48 -8.68 -6.70
CA ILE A 96 -12.31 -8.59 -5.83
C ILE A 96 -12.70 -8.01 -4.46
N SER A 97 -13.58 -7.00 -4.46
CA SER A 97 -14.10 -6.40 -3.24
C SER A 97 -14.81 -7.44 -2.37
N LYS A 98 -15.63 -8.32 -2.97
CA LYS A 98 -16.26 -9.44 -2.24
C LYS A 98 -15.25 -10.47 -1.73
N LEU A 99 -14.15 -10.70 -2.45
CA LEU A 99 -13.10 -11.62 -2.02
C LEU A 99 -12.30 -11.09 -0.82
N LEU A 100 -12.13 -9.76 -0.75
CA LEU A 100 -11.28 -9.08 0.24
C LEU A 100 -12.08 -8.27 1.27
N ASP A 101 -13.39 -8.49 1.39
CA ASP A 101 -14.30 -7.74 2.27
C ASP A 101 -14.18 -6.20 2.14
N GLY A 102 -14.07 -5.72 0.89
CA GLY A 102 -13.99 -4.30 0.56
C GLY A 102 -12.61 -3.65 0.76
N ASN A 103 -11.58 -4.42 1.13
CA ASN A 103 -10.27 -3.89 1.47
C ASN A 103 -9.38 -3.69 0.23
N ILE A 104 -9.78 -2.78 -0.64
CA ILE A 104 -9.01 -2.36 -1.82
C ILE A 104 -8.70 -0.87 -1.67
N PHE A 105 -7.42 -0.52 -1.68
CA PHE A 105 -6.94 0.85 -1.53
C PHE A 105 -6.02 1.24 -2.67
N THR A 106 -6.00 2.54 -2.97
CA THR A 106 -5.09 3.11 -3.96
C THR A 106 -4.11 4.04 -3.29
N SER A 107 -2.86 4.05 -3.75
CA SER A 107 -1.89 5.07 -3.35
C SER A 107 -1.15 5.62 -4.57
N PRO A 108 -1.14 6.95 -4.78
CA PRO A 108 -0.44 7.57 -5.90
C PRO A 108 1.08 7.41 -5.79
N VAL A 109 1.61 7.13 -4.60
CA VAL A 109 3.05 6.95 -4.37
C VAL A 109 3.60 5.69 -5.06
N LEU A 110 2.72 4.72 -5.37
CA LEU A 110 3.09 3.51 -6.09
C LEU A 110 3.45 3.76 -7.56
N GLY A 111 3.08 4.91 -8.12
CA GLY A 111 3.33 5.21 -9.53
C GLY A 111 2.35 4.48 -10.45
N THR A 112 2.86 3.63 -11.33
CA THR A 112 2.09 2.90 -12.35
C THR A 112 2.36 1.41 -12.28
N ASP A 113 1.35 0.60 -12.60
CA ASP A 113 1.44 -0.86 -12.74
C ASP A 113 2.03 -1.60 -11.52
N LYS A 114 1.79 -1.08 -10.30
CA LYS A 114 2.27 -1.70 -9.05
C LYS A 114 1.14 -2.06 -8.13
N GLY A 115 1.19 -3.26 -7.57
CA GLY A 115 0.25 -3.69 -6.54
C GLY A 115 0.86 -4.67 -5.55
N ALA A 116 0.27 -4.75 -4.37
CA ALA A 116 0.58 -5.77 -3.39
C ALA A 116 -0.68 -6.20 -2.64
N LEU A 117 -0.78 -7.50 -2.35
CA LEU A 117 -1.72 -8.05 -1.40
C LEU A 117 -0.99 -8.29 -0.07
N LEU A 118 -1.55 -7.80 1.02
CA LEU A 118 -0.97 -7.92 2.36
C LEU A 118 -2.00 -8.40 3.38
N CYS A 119 -1.55 -9.16 4.39
CA CYS A 119 -2.34 -9.45 5.56
C CYS A 119 -2.04 -8.40 6.65
N SER A 120 -3.01 -7.55 6.97
CA SER A 120 -2.83 -6.38 7.85
C SER A 120 -2.98 -6.70 9.33
N GLU A 121 -2.87 -7.96 9.74
CA GLU A 121 -2.99 -8.34 11.15
C GLU A 121 -1.76 -7.89 11.94
N PRO A 122 -1.94 -7.40 13.19
CA PRO A 122 -0.83 -6.93 14.03
C PRO A 122 0.28 -7.95 14.28
N ASN A 123 -0.03 -9.25 14.15
CA ASN A 123 0.95 -10.33 14.30
C ASN A 123 1.96 -10.39 13.14
N TYR A 124 1.60 -9.88 11.95
CA TYR A 124 2.45 -9.92 10.77
C TYR A 124 3.11 -8.58 10.46
N MET A 125 2.42 -7.47 10.72
CA MET A 125 2.98 -6.13 10.53
C MET A 125 2.29 -5.10 11.42
N ASP A 126 2.99 -4.01 11.71
CA ASP A 126 2.41 -2.83 12.36
C ASP A 126 3.19 -1.56 11.98
N ILE A 127 2.61 -0.41 12.30
CA ILE A 127 3.27 0.90 12.18
C ILE A 127 3.59 1.37 13.59
N ALA A 128 4.87 1.57 13.88
CA ALA A 128 5.32 2.17 15.12
C ALA A 128 5.32 3.69 14.99
N ILE A 129 4.41 4.35 15.70
CA ILE A 129 4.30 5.81 15.74
C ILE A 129 5.08 6.31 16.98
N GLY A 130 6.15 7.05 16.74
CA GLY A 130 6.92 7.73 17.79
C GLY A 130 6.34 9.10 18.12
N GLN A 131 6.09 9.90 17.08
CA GLN A 131 5.46 11.21 17.18
C GLN A 131 4.45 11.32 16.05
N ASP A 132 3.18 11.42 16.41
CA ASP A 132 2.11 11.69 15.46
C ASP A 132 2.26 13.11 14.88
N MET A 133 1.59 13.37 13.75
CA MET A 133 1.72 14.59 12.98
C MET A 133 1.49 15.83 13.85
N ALA A 134 2.54 16.64 13.98
CA ALA A 134 2.54 17.83 14.83
C ALA A 134 3.17 19.02 14.10
N THR A 135 2.71 20.22 14.47
CA THR A 135 3.33 21.47 14.05
C THR A 135 4.31 21.94 15.12
N ALA A 136 5.50 22.35 14.68
CA ALA A 136 6.52 22.93 15.55
C ALA A 136 6.99 24.27 15.00
N TYR A 137 7.22 25.21 15.92
CA TYR A 137 7.84 26.48 15.59
C TYR A 137 9.34 26.28 15.36
N LEU A 138 9.85 26.80 14.24
CA LEU A 138 11.27 26.75 13.89
C LEU A 138 11.97 28.02 14.32
N GLU A 139 11.59 29.16 13.73
CA GLU A 139 12.26 30.44 13.95
C GLU A 139 11.44 31.63 13.45
N LEU A 140 11.92 32.83 13.76
CA LEU A 140 11.50 34.08 13.11
C LEU A 140 12.59 34.46 12.10
N LYS A 141 12.25 34.49 10.83
CA LYS A 141 13.19 34.82 9.75
C LYS A 141 12.57 35.81 8.79
N ASP A 142 13.27 36.89 8.47
CA ASP A 142 12.80 37.96 7.58
C ASP A 142 11.41 38.49 7.99
N LEU A 143 11.18 38.65 9.30
CA LEU A 143 9.90 39.02 9.91
C LEU A 143 8.74 38.03 9.66
N ASN A 144 9.03 36.81 9.20
CA ASN A 144 8.06 35.73 9.02
C ASN A 144 8.25 34.63 10.06
N HIS A 145 7.14 34.06 10.53
CA HIS A 145 7.16 32.88 11.40
C HIS A 145 7.36 31.62 10.56
N VAL A 146 8.45 30.91 10.79
CA VAL A 146 8.74 29.64 10.15
C VAL A 146 8.25 28.51 11.04
N LEU A 147 7.43 27.63 10.49
CA LEU A 147 6.94 26.43 11.15
C LEU A 147 7.31 25.20 10.33
N ARG A 148 7.39 24.05 10.98
CA ARG A 148 7.47 22.74 10.33
C ARG A 148 6.31 21.85 10.76
N VAL A 149 5.90 20.98 9.84
CA VAL A 149 5.13 19.78 10.16
C VAL A 149 6.12 18.64 10.29
N LEU A 150 6.01 17.85 11.34
CA LEU A 150 6.83 16.68 11.54
C LEU A 150 5.99 15.50 12.03
N GLU A 151 6.50 14.32 11.75
CA GLU A 151 5.97 13.04 12.16
C GLU A 151 7.15 12.06 12.28
N THR A 152 7.01 11.03 13.11
CA THR A 152 7.96 9.92 13.17
C THR A 152 7.16 8.63 13.24
N ALA A 153 7.17 7.91 12.13
CA ALA A 153 6.54 6.61 11.97
C ALA A 153 7.51 5.62 11.31
N LEU A 154 7.38 4.34 11.61
CA LEU A 154 8.15 3.27 10.98
C LEU A 154 7.29 2.04 10.76
N LEU A 155 7.27 1.52 9.54
CA LEU A 155 6.68 0.22 9.23
C LEU A 155 7.57 -0.90 9.80
N ARG A 156 6.98 -1.81 10.57
CA ARG A 156 7.64 -3.02 11.04
C ARG A 156 6.94 -4.23 10.45
N ILE A 157 7.62 -4.93 9.54
CA ILE A 157 7.13 -6.19 8.96
C ILE A 157 7.73 -7.35 9.76
N LYS A 158 6.91 -7.94 10.63
CA LYS A 158 7.28 -9.07 11.52
C LYS A 158 7.36 -10.39 10.76
N ASN A 159 6.44 -10.59 9.81
CA ASN A 159 6.44 -11.75 8.93
C ASN A 159 6.42 -11.30 7.46
N LYS A 160 7.58 -11.32 6.80
CA LYS A 160 7.74 -10.89 5.40
C LYS A 160 6.87 -11.68 4.42
N LYS A 161 6.56 -12.93 4.75
CA LYS A 161 5.68 -13.79 3.96
C LYS A 161 4.22 -13.34 3.94
N SER A 162 3.81 -12.40 4.79
CA SER A 162 2.45 -11.87 4.79
C SER A 162 2.17 -10.87 3.67
N ILE A 163 3.12 -10.67 2.75
CA ILE A 163 3.07 -9.74 1.63
C ILE A 163 3.30 -10.53 0.35
N VAL A 164 2.44 -10.30 -0.65
CA VAL A 164 2.60 -10.76 -2.03
C VAL A 164 2.63 -9.53 -2.93
N VAL A 165 3.74 -9.28 -3.59
CA VAL A 165 3.86 -8.20 -4.60
C VAL A 165 3.59 -8.76 -5.99
N PHE A 166 2.80 -8.03 -6.78
CA PHE A 166 2.56 -8.30 -8.19
C PHE A 166 3.62 -7.56 -9.02
N GLU A 167 4.46 -8.31 -9.74
CA GLU A 167 5.54 -7.79 -10.60
C GLU A 167 5.23 -7.94 -12.09
#